data_AF-A0A359BAC8-F1
#
_entry.id   AF-A0A359BAC8-F1
#
_cell.length_a   1.000
_cell.length_b   1.000
_cell.length_c   1.000
_cell.angle_alpha   90.00
_cell.angle_beta   90.00
_cell.angle_gamma   90.00
#
_symmetry.space_group_name_H-M   'P 1'
#
loop_
_entity.id
_entity.type
_entity.pdbx_description
1 polymer ?
#
loop_
_entity_poly.entity_id
_entity_poly.type
_entity_poly.pdbx_seq_one_letter_code
_entity_poly.pdbx_strand_id
1 'polypeptide(L)'
;MSDSKVAVKDARKVFRKQGACSSALMFILNREFGSPMDKELRAAEPLAGGILRQGYQCGMLWGSALAVGAESYHRSDDLGQAVATAITATNKKEFMSALRLRTVLSCQHNFIHPRCKLF
;
A
#
# COMPACT_ATOMS: atom_id res chain seq x y z
N MET A 1 17.05 19.56 -0.12
CA MET A 1 17.52 18.43 0.71
C MET A 1 16.74 18.22 2.02
N SER A 2 15.85 19.14 2.43
CA SER A 2 14.99 19.04 3.63
C SER A 2 13.76 18.14 3.43
N ASP A 3 13.05 18.25 2.29
CA ASP A 3 11.76 17.59 2.08
C ASP A 3 11.82 16.06 2.01
N SER A 4 12.87 15.52 1.39
CA SER A 4 13.06 14.06 1.33
C SER A 4 13.26 13.45 2.71
N LYS A 5 14.00 14.13 3.61
CA LYS A 5 14.20 13.66 4.99
C LYS A 5 12.90 13.73 5.80
N VAL A 6 12.06 14.73 5.56
CA VAL A 6 10.74 14.87 6.19
C VAL A 6 9.81 13.75 5.71
N ALA A 7 9.75 13.50 4.40
CA ALA A 7 8.93 12.43 3.81
C ALA A 7 9.32 11.04 4.34
N VAL A 8 10.63 10.75 4.48
CA VAL A 8 11.10 9.48 5.05
C VAL A 8 10.72 9.33 6.52
N LYS A 9 10.81 10.40 7.31
CA LYS A 9 10.38 10.38 8.73
C LYS A 9 8.87 10.15 8.85
N ASP A 10 8.07 10.81 8.02
CA ASP A 10 6.62 10.62 8.00
C ASP A 10 6.24 9.20 7.59
N ALA A 11 6.83 8.68 6.50
CA ALA A 11 6.62 7.31 6.08
C ALA A 11 6.93 6.33 7.22
N ARG A 12 8.09 6.45 7.88
CA ARG A 12 8.44 5.61 9.04
C ARG A 12 7.41 5.68 10.17
N LYS A 13 6.87 6.86 10.44
CA LYS A 13 5.81 7.05 11.44
C LYS A 13 4.53 6.31 11.03
N VAL A 14 4.13 6.40 9.76
CA VAL A 14 2.98 5.66 9.21
C VAL A 14 3.20 4.15 9.32
N PHE A 15 4.36 3.63 8.89
CA PHE A 15 4.65 2.19 8.99
C PHE A 15 4.59 1.68 10.43
N ARG A 16 5.08 2.46 11.40
CA ARG A 16 4.96 2.11 12.83
C ARG A 16 3.52 2.14 13.33
N LYS A 17 2.71 3.09 12.88
CA LYS A 17 1.30 3.24 13.28
C LYS A 17 0.41 2.14 12.68
N GLN A 18 0.57 1.86 11.40
CA GLN A 18 -0.26 0.90 10.66
C GLN A 18 0.15 -0.55 10.94
N GLY A 19 1.43 -0.81 11.24
CA GLY A 19 1.91 -2.12 11.68
C GLY A 19 1.99 -3.20 10.58
N ALA A 20 1.31 -3.00 9.45
CA ALA A 20 1.36 -3.83 8.25
C ALA A 20 1.84 -3.02 7.04
N CYS A 21 2.71 -3.60 6.21
CA CYS A 21 3.30 -2.90 5.07
C CYS A 21 2.29 -2.60 3.94
N SER A 22 1.28 -3.45 3.80
CA SER A 22 0.15 -3.27 2.88
C SER A 22 -0.73 -2.08 3.26
N SER A 23 -1.22 -2.05 4.50
CA SER A 23 -2.03 -0.93 4.99
C SER A 23 -1.23 0.38 5.08
N ALA A 24 0.06 0.31 5.39
CA ALA A 24 0.94 1.50 5.40
C ALA A 24 1.06 2.17 4.04
N LEU A 25 1.36 1.43 2.97
CA LEU A 25 1.49 2.04 1.65
C LEU A 25 0.14 2.47 1.08
N MET A 26 -0.91 1.68 1.33
CA MET A 26 -2.27 2.08 0.96
C MET A 26 -2.66 3.39 1.65
N PHE A 27 -2.37 3.57 2.94
CA PHE A 27 -2.65 4.81 3.67
C PHE A 27 -1.93 6.00 3.06
N ILE A 28 -0.65 5.85 2.72
CA ILE A 28 0.15 6.94 2.12
C ILE A 28 -0.48 7.40 0.81
N LEU A 29 -0.81 6.45 -0.09
CA LEU A 29 -1.37 6.76 -1.40
C LEU A 29 -2.80 7.31 -1.29
N ASN A 30 -3.65 6.70 -0.48
CA ASN A 30 -5.01 7.19 -0.23
C ASN A 30 -5.02 8.61 0.35
N ARG A 31 -4.04 8.94 1.21
CA ARG A 31 -3.85 10.30 1.72
C ARG A 31 -3.45 11.27 0.61
N GLU A 32 -2.59 10.85 -0.33
CA GLU A 32 -2.23 11.66 -1.50
C GLU A 32 -3.41 11.88 -2.45
N PHE A 33 -4.31 10.89 -2.56
CA PHE A 33 -5.55 10.99 -3.32
C PHE A 33 -6.68 11.75 -2.59
N GLY A 34 -6.52 12.01 -1.29
CA GLY A 34 -7.54 12.72 -0.50
C GLY A 34 -8.70 11.85 -0.02
N SER A 35 -8.59 10.51 -0.10
CA SER A 35 -9.62 9.57 0.35
C SER A 35 -9.11 8.59 1.43
N PRO A 36 -9.03 9.00 2.71
CA PRO A 36 -8.64 8.11 3.80
C PRO A 36 -9.74 7.07 4.07
N MET A 37 -9.41 5.78 3.95
CA MET A 37 -10.36 4.66 3.99
C MET A 37 -10.01 3.68 5.12
N ASP A 38 -10.37 4.01 6.37
CA ASP A 38 -9.89 3.28 7.56
C ASP A 38 -10.30 1.79 7.60
N LYS A 39 -11.48 1.43 7.07
CA LYS A 39 -11.94 0.02 7.07
C LYS A 39 -11.15 -0.82 6.07
N GLU A 40 -10.94 -0.27 4.90
CA GLU A 40 -10.22 -0.86 3.78
C GLU A 40 -8.73 -1.01 4.11
N LEU A 41 -8.17 -0.05 4.85
CA LEU A 41 -6.82 -0.14 5.39
C LEU A 41 -6.65 -1.33 6.34
N ARG A 42 -7.62 -1.58 7.23
CA ARG A 42 -7.60 -2.77 8.09
C ARG A 42 -7.76 -4.05 7.29
N ALA A 43 -8.64 -4.05 6.29
CA ALA A 43 -8.81 -5.18 5.38
C ALA A 43 -7.55 -5.51 4.57
N ALA A 44 -6.66 -4.54 4.38
CA ALA A 44 -5.37 -4.75 3.73
C ALA A 44 -4.30 -5.35 4.66
N GLU A 45 -4.44 -5.30 5.98
CA GLU A 45 -3.44 -5.81 6.94
C GLU A 45 -3.02 -7.28 6.68
N PRO A 46 -3.94 -8.22 6.38
CA PRO A 46 -3.60 -9.61 6.05
C PRO A 46 -2.68 -9.77 4.84
N LEU A 47 -2.54 -8.76 3.98
CA LEU A 47 -1.69 -8.84 2.79
C LEU A 47 -0.21 -8.60 3.11
N ALA A 48 0.10 -8.16 4.34
CA ALA A 48 1.48 -7.99 4.79
C ALA A 48 2.22 -9.34 4.92
N GLY A 49 3.53 -9.31 4.64
CA GLY A 49 4.36 -10.51 4.65
C GLY A 49 4.08 -11.50 3.51
N GLY A 50 3.30 -11.10 2.50
CA GLY A 50 2.93 -11.97 1.38
C GLY A 50 1.78 -12.90 1.74
N ILE A 51 0.58 -12.31 1.84
CA ILE A 51 -0.71 -12.91 2.23
C ILE A 51 -0.59 -13.83 3.45
N LEU A 52 -0.98 -13.32 4.62
CA LEU A 52 -0.91 -14.03 5.90
C LEU A 52 0.49 -14.59 6.19
N ARG A 53 1.52 -13.83 5.81
CA ARG A 53 2.94 -14.18 6.02
C ARG A 53 3.39 -15.48 5.33
N GLN A 54 2.67 -15.94 4.32
CA GLN A 54 3.01 -17.12 3.53
C GLN A 54 4.11 -16.86 2.49
N GLY A 55 4.60 -15.62 2.36
CA GLY A 55 5.70 -15.29 1.46
C GLY A 55 5.29 -15.11 0.00
N TYR A 56 4.00 -14.91 -0.28
CA TYR A 56 3.50 -14.48 -1.60
C TYR A 56 3.95 -13.05 -1.95
N GLN A 57 3.33 -12.44 -2.97
CA GLN A 57 3.68 -11.11 -3.46
C GLN A 57 3.71 -10.06 -2.34
N CYS A 58 4.67 -9.14 -2.43
CA CYS A 58 4.96 -8.13 -1.42
C CYS A 58 3.69 -7.36 -0.96
N GLY A 59 3.50 -7.22 0.35
CA GLY A 59 2.35 -6.49 0.91
C GLY A 59 2.24 -5.04 0.43
N MET A 60 3.37 -4.36 0.17
CA MET A 60 3.32 -3.02 -0.42
C MET A 60 2.76 -3.03 -1.85
N LEU A 61 3.05 -4.05 -2.66
CA LEU A 61 2.43 -4.17 -4.00
C LEU A 61 0.90 -4.27 -3.86
N TRP A 62 0.43 -5.12 -2.93
CA TRP A 62 -0.99 -5.22 -2.62
C TRP A 62 -1.60 -3.89 -2.16
N GLY A 63 -0.97 -3.22 -1.20
CA GLY A 63 -1.45 -1.92 -0.70
C GLY A 63 -1.53 -0.85 -1.78
N SER A 64 -0.55 -0.82 -2.69
CA SER A 64 -0.56 0.13 -3.81
C SER A 64 -1.63 -0.17 -4.85
N ALA A 65 -1.85 -1.45 -5.18
CA ALA A 65 -2.90 -1.84 -6.12
C ALA A 65 -4.29 -1.53 -5.55
N LEU A 66 -4.50 -1.77 -4.25
CA LEU A 66 -5.75 -1.43 -3.57
C LEU A 66 -6.01 0.08 -3.53
N ALA A 67 -4.98 0.89 -3.28
CA ALA A 67 -5.11 2.35 -3.32
C ALA A 67 -5.48 2.87 -4.71
N VAL A 68 -4.86 2.32 -5.76
CA VAL A 68 -5.20 2.65 -7.16
C VAL A 68 -6.62 2.20 -7.51
N GLY A 69 -7.04 1.03 -7.03
CA GLY A 69 -8.41 0.54 -7.22
C GLY A 69 -9.44 1.46 -6.55
N ALA A 70 -9.17 1.88 -5.31
CA ALA A 70 -10.01 2.82 -4.58
C ALA A 70 -10.13 4.16 -5.30
N GLU A 71 -9.01 4.70 -5.78
CA GLU A 71 -9.03 5.96 -6.52
C GLU A 71 -9.76 5.84 -7.85
N SER A 72 -9.57 4.72 -8.56
CA SER A 72 -10.30 4.46 -9.80
C SER A 72 -11.80 4.37 -9.57
N TYR A 73 -12.22 3.75 -8.46
CA TYR A 73 -13.62 3.70 -8.04
C TYR A 73 -14.18 5.10 -7.73
N HIS A 74 -13.41 5.96 -7.06
CA HIS A 74 -13.84 7.34 -6.79
C HIS A 74 -13.93 8.22 -8.03
N ARG A 75 -13.08 7.97 -9.05
CA ARG A 75 -13.03 8.79 -10.28
C ARG A 75 -13.97 8.36 -11.39
N SER A 76 -14.58 7.18 -11.28
CA SER A 76 -15.37 6.60 -12.36
C SER A 76 -16.83 6.47 -11.95
N ASP A 77 -17.73 6.87 -12.85
CA ASP A 77 -19.18 6.70 -12.65
C ASP A 77 -19.64 5.26 -12.93
N ASP A 78 -18.86 4.51 -13.71
CA ASP A 78 -19.10 3.12 -14.06
C ASP A 78 -18.07 2.17 -13.42
N LEU A 79 -18.55 1.03 -12.92
CA LEU A 79 -17.71 0.01 -12.29
C LEU A 79 -16.75 -0.65 -13.27
N GLY A 80 -17.18 -0.89 -14.51
CA GLY A 80 -16.33 -1.44 -15.56
C GLY A 80 -15.16 -0.51 -15.88
N GLN A 81 -15.44 0.78 -15.98
CA GLN A 81 -14.44 1.83 -16.17
C GLN A 81 -13.47 1.92 -14.98
N ALA A 82 -13.96 1.82 -13.75
CA ALA A 82 -13.13 1.81 -12.55
C ALA A 82 -12.14 0.64 -12.57
N VAL A 83 -12.63 -0.57 -12.88
CA VAL A 83 -11.80 -1.78 -12.96
C VAL A 83 -10.76 -1.67 -14.07
N ALA A 84 -11.18 -1.22 -15.26
CA ALA A 84 -10.26 -1.03 -16.39
C ALA A 84 -9.16 -0.02 -16.04
N THR A 85 -9.53 1.12 -15.44
CA THR A 85 -8.59 2.16 -15.04
C THR A 85 -7.59 1.64 -14.00
N ALA A 86 -8.07 0.90 -13.01
CA ALA A 86 -7.22 0.31 -11.97
C ALA A 86 -6.19 -0.65 -12.59
N ILE A 87 -6.63 -1.59 -13.43
CA ILE A 87 -5.77 -2.56 -14.11
C ILE A 87 -4.74 -1.86 -14.99
N THR A 88 -5.18 -0.92 -15.83
CA THR A 88 -4.29 -0.17 -16.71
C THR A 88 -3.25 0.61 -15.92
N ALA A 89 -3.64 1.27 -14.84
CA ALA A 89 -2.73 2.02 -13.99
C ALA A 89 -1.69 1.11 -13.30
N THR A 90 -2.11 -0.03 -12.76
CA THR A 90 -1.19 -0.97 -12.10
C THR A 90 -0.25 -1.68 -13.07
N ASN A 91 -0.65 -1.85 -14.33
CA ASN A 91 0.16 -2.49 -15.37
C ASN A 91 1.22 -1.55 -16.00
N LYS A 92 1.19 -0.24 -15.68
CA LYS A 92 2.20 0.70 -16.17
C LYS A 92 3.58 0.35 -15.62
N LYS A 93 4.58 0.38 -16.49
CA LYS A 93 5.97 0.06 -16.11
C LYS A 93 6.49 1.01 -15.04
N GLU A 94 6.04 2.26 -15.07
CA GLU A 94 6.36 3.32 -14.12
C GLU A 94 5.82 3.01 -12.72
N PHE A 95 4.62 2.45 -12.63
CA PHE A 95 4.04 2.02 -11.35
C PHE A 95 4.86 0.88 -10.75
N MET A 96 5.14 -0.14 -11.54
CA MET A 96 5.93 -1.29 -11.11
C MET A 96 7.39 -0.92 -10.79
N SER A 97 8.00 0.01 -11.51
CA SER A 97 9.37 0.47 -11.26
C SER A 97 9.46 1.35 -10.02
N ALA A 98 8.50 2.26 -9.80
CA ALA A 98 8.41 3.07 -8.59
C ALA A 98 8.26 2.21 -7.33
N LEU A 99 7.52 1.12 -7.44
CA LEU A 99 7.39 0.15 -6.35
C LEU A 99 8.67 -0.66 -6.17
N ARG A 100 9.35 -1.11 -7.24
CA ARG A 100 10.65 -1.80 -7.16
C ARG A 100 11.71 -1.02 -6.39
N LEU A 101 11.80 0.30 -6.57
CA LEU A 101 12.80 1.13 -5.90
C LEU A 101 12.49 1.41 -4.42
N ARG A 102 11.23 1.28 -4.00
CA ARG A 102 10.79 1.52 -2.60
C ARG A 102 10.57 0.23 -1.79
N THR A 103 10.63 -0.95 -2.41
CA THR A 103 10.24 -2.24 -1.81
C THR A 103 11.39 -3.12 -1.28
N VAL A 104 12.66 -2.78 -1.53
CA VAL A 104 13.79 -3.68 -1.19
C VAL A 104 14.17 -3.69 0.31
N LEU A 105 13.61 -2.79 1.13
CA LEU A 105 13.87 -2.80 2.58
C LEU A 105 12.85 -3.67 3.34
N SER A 106 13.08 -4.98 3.26
CA SER A 106 12.90 -5.95 4.36
C SER A 106 11.47 -6.26 4.84
N CYS A 107 10.63 -6.83 3.97
CA CYS A 107 9.43 -7.57 4.43
C CYS A 107 9.76 -8.83 5.25
N GLN A 108 10.99 -9.37 5.17
CA GLN A 108 11.29 -10.67 5.76
C GLN A 108 11.73 -10.66 7.23
N HIS A 109 12.14 -9.54 7.84
CA HIS A 109 12.81 -9.66 9.15
C HIS A 109 12.60 -8.59 10.24
N ASN A 110 12.01 -7.40 10.02
CA ASN A 110 12.10 -6.36 11.08
C ASN A 110 10.93 -5.38 11.30
N PHE A 111 9.78 -5.55 10.66
CA PHE A 111 8.59 -4.72 10.95
C PHE A 111 7.39 -5.62 11.26
N ILE A 112 7.39 -6.24 12.44
CA ILE A 112 6.23 -6.97 12.94
C ILE A 112 5.74 -6.24 14.20
N HIS A 113 4.73 -5.38 14.02
CA HIS A 113 3.94 -4.91 15.16
C HIS A 113 3.20 -6.13 15.75
N PRO A 114 3.07 -6.27 17.08
CA PRO A 114 2.42 -7.43 17.70
C PRO A 114 0.98 -7.68 17.23
N ARG A 115 0.30 -6.65 16.68
CA ARG A 115 -1.02 -6.82 16.02
C ARG A 115 -1.00 -7.69 14.76
N CYS A 116 0.11 -7.79 14.04
CA CYS A 116 0.26 -8.67 12.88
C CYS A 116 0.65 -10.11 13.25
N LYS A 117 0.76 -10.45 14.54
CA LYS A 117 0.93 -11.83 15.03
C LYS A 117 -0.40 -12.51 15.41
N LEU A 118 -1.53 -11.79 15.34
CA LEU A 118 -2.85 -12.29 15.71
C LEU A 118 -3.60 -12.96 14.55
N PHE A 119 -2.92 -13.19 13.43
CA PHE A 119 -3.34 -14.05 12.33
C PHE A 119 -2.19 -15.00 11.98
#